data_AF-C0LLI9-F1
#
_entry.id   AF-C0LLI9-F1
#
_cell.length_a   1.000
_cell.length_b   1.000
_cell.length_c   1.000
_cell.angle_alpha   90.00
_cell.angle_beta   90.00
_cell.angle_gamma   90.00
#
_symmetry.space_group_name_H-M   'P 1'
#
loop_
_entity.id
_entity.type
_entity.pdbx_description
1 polymer ?
#
loop_
_entity_poly.entity_id
_entity_poly.type
_entity_poly.pdbx_seq_one_letter_code
_entity_poly.pdbx_strand_id
1 'polypeptide(L)'
;GYHYGVWSCEGCKAFFKRSIQGHNDYMCPATNQCTIDKNRRKSCQACRLRKCYEVGMMKGGIRKDRRGGASVEETDQSHLATAGSTSSHSLQK
;
A
#
# COMPACT_ATOMS: atom_id res chain seq x y z
N GLY A 1 -10.65 -1.61 17.23
CA GLY A 1 -11.90 -2.23 16.76
C GLY A 1 -11.66 -3.01 15.47
N TYR A 2 -12.72 -3.39 14.76
CA TYR A 2 -12.63 -3.97 13.42
C TYR A 2 -12.74 -2.86 12.38
N HIS A 3 -11.67 -2.62 11.62
CA HIS A 3 -11.57 -1.49 10.68
C HIS A 3 -10.93 -1.96 9.37
N TYR A 4 -11.49 -1.54 8.24
CA TYR A 4 -10.96 -1.84 6.91
C TYR A 4 -10.75 -3.34 6.63
N GLY A 5 -11.59 -4.21 7.20
CA GLY A 5 -11.52 -5.66 7.00
C GLY A 5 -10.65 -6.44 7.99
N VAL A 6 -10.05 -5.78 8.99
CA VAL A 6 -9.19 -6.45 9.99
C VAL A 6 -9.38 -5.91 11.41
N TRP A 7 -9.04 -6.71 12.41
CA TRP A 7 -8.90 -6.23 13.79
C TRP A 7 -7.68 -5.31 13.90
N SER A 8 -7.88 -4.06 14.29
CA SER A 8 -6.81 -3.07 14.38
C SER A 8 -7.04 -2.05 15.48
N CYS A 9 -5.95 -1.40 15.90
CA CYS A 9 -6.00 -0.28 16.83
C CYS A 9 -6.43 1.01 16.11
N GLU A 10 -6.98 1.97 16.87
CA GLU A 10 -7.42 3.27 16.32
C GLU A 10 -6.31 4.04 15.60
N GLY A 11 -5.07 3.91 16.07
CA GLY A 11 -3.92 4.53 15.41
C GLY A 11 -3.65 3.98 14.00
N CYS A 12 -3.90 2.70 13.74
CA CYS A 12 -3.74 2.10 12.41
C CYS A 12 -4.94 2.40 11.51
N LYS A 13 -6.16 2.44 12.05
CA LYS A 13 -7.35 2.92 11.35
C LYS A 13 -7.13 4.31 10.76
N ALA A 14 -6.76 5.28 11.60
CA ALA A 14 -6.59 6.66 11.16
C ALA A 14 -5.41 6.84 10.19
N PHE A 15 -4.31 6.11 10.43
CA PHE A 15 -3.15 6.11 9.54
C PHE A 15 -3.51 5.57 8.15
N PHE A 16 -4.18 4.42 8.08
CA PHE A 16 -4.58 3.80 6.83
C PHE A 16 -5.54 4.68 6.04
N LYS A 17 -6.54 5.28 6.70
CA LYS A 17 -7.46 6.25 6.07
C LYS A 17 -6.71 7.38 5.35
N ARG A 18 -5.73 8.02 6.01
CA ARG A 18 -4.93 9.10 5.41
C ARG A 18 -4.05 8.59 4.27
N SER A 19 -3.51 7.39 4.42
CA SER A 19 -2.61 6.77 3.44
C SER A 19 -3.29 6.49 2.11
N ILE A 20 -4.59 6.12 2.13
CA ILE A 20 -5.36 5.76 0.93
C ILE A 20 -6.18 6.92 0.33
N GLN A 21 -6.29 8.05 1.03
CA GLN A 21 -7.04 9.22 0.58
C GLN A 21 -6.13 10.35 0.07
N GLY A 22 -4.88 10.39 0.50
CA GLY A 22 -3.91 11.40 0.07
C GLY A 22 -2.81 10.81 -0.80
N HIS A 23 -2.12 11.68 -1.52
CA HIS A 23 -0.85 11.37 -2.17
C HIS A 23 0.23 11.25 -1.08
N ASN A 24 0.71 10.02 -0.83
CA ASN A 24 1.69 9.76 0.22
C ASN A 24 2.90 9.01 -0.36
N ASP A 25 4.01 9.71 -0.51
CA ASP A 25 5.28 9.11 -0.97
C ASP A 25 6.09 8.61 0.23
N TYR A 26 5.60 7.55 0.87
CA TYR A 26 6.32 6.96 2.01
C TYR A 26 7.57 6.21 1.55
N MET A 27 8.73 6.73 1.94
CA MET A 27 10.02 6.08 1.76
C MET A 27 10.44 5.38 3.06
N CYS A 28 10.94 4.15 2.96
CA CYS A 28 11.54 3.48 4.11
C CYS A 28 12.95 4.03 4.36
N PRO A 29 13.30 4.41 5.60
CA PRO A 29 14.65 4.89 5.93
C PRO A 29 15.69 3.76 5.99
N ALA A 30 15.29 2.52 5.74
CA ALA A 30 16.12 1.31 5.85
C ALA A 30 15.80 0.35 4.69
N THR A 31 15.78 -0.95 4.93
CA THR A 31 15.72 -2.01 3.90
C THR A 31 14.31 -2.51 3.59
N ASN A 32 13.28 -1.68 3.79
CA ASN A 32 11.86 -2.06 3.65
C ASN A 32 11.38 -3.24 4.52
N GLN A 33 12.17 -3.66 5.51
CA GLN A 33 11.90 -4.82 6.37
C GLN A 33 11.70 -4.42 7.85
N CYS A 34 11.27 -3.18 8.12
CA CYS A 34 11.08 -2.71 9.48
C CYS A 34 9.98 -3.52 10.19
N THR A 35 10.28 -3.98 11.41
CA THR A 35 9.29 -4.56 12.30
C THR A 35 8.36 -3.45 12.83
N ILE A 36 7.04 -3.68 12.73
CA ILE A 36 6.02 -2.71 13.16
C ILE A 36 5.38 -3.17 14.47
N ASP A 37 5.74 -2.50 15.55
CA ASP A 37 5.18 -2.69 16.89
C ASP A 37 4.61 -1.36 17.45
N LYS A 38 4.09 -1.37 18.68
CA LYS A 38 3.48 -0.18 19.30
C LYS A 38 4.44 1.02 19.38
N ASN A 39 5.74 0.76 19.53
CA ASN A 39 6.78 1.76 19.75
C ASN A 39 7.39 2.24 18.42
N ARG A 40 7.64 1.33 17.47
CA ARG A 40 8.32 1.59 16.19
C ARG A 40 7.41 1.94 15.02
N ARG A 41 6.08 1.79 15.16
CA ARG A 41 5.11 2.15 14.09
C ARG A 41 5.13 3.62 13.65
N LYS A 42 5.80 4.53 14.38
CA LYS A 42 6.00 5.91 13.94
C LYS A 42 7.29 6.09 13.12
N SER A 43 8.26 5.21 13.29
CA SER A 43 9.60 5.32 12.70
C SER A 43 9.64 5.02 11.20
N CYS A 44 8.70 4.23 10.68
CA CYS A 44 8.64 3.93 9.26
C CYS A 44 7.20 3.83 8.77
N GLN A 45 6.74 4.87 8.06
CA GLN A 45 5.40 4.92 7.48
C GLN A 45 5.25 3.94 6.31
N ALA A 46 6.30 3.77 5.50
CA ALA A 46 6.31 2.87 4.35
C ALA A 46 6.04 1.41 4.76
N CYS A 47 6.86 0.88 5.67
CA CYS A 47 6.68 -0.49 6.16
C CYS A 47 5.38 -0.66 6.95
N ARG A 48 4.91 0.39 7.63
CA ARG A 48 3.62 0.35 8.33
C ARG A 48 2.47 0.22 7.34
N LEU A 49 2.45 1.01 6.28
CA LEU A 49 1.42 0.94 5.25
C LEU A 49 1.45 -0.40 4.53
N ARG A 50 2.65 -0.87 4.16
CA ARG A 50 2.84 -2.22 3.61
C ARG A 50 2.23 -3.28 4.54
N LYS A 51 2.54 -3.22 5.83
CA LYS A 51 2.00 -4.17 6.81
C LYS A 51 0.48 -4.10 6.92
N CYS A 52 -0.12 -2.92 6.82
CA CYS A 52 -1.58 -2.76 6.78
C CYS A 52 -2.19 -3.56 5.62
N TYR A 53 -1.63 -3.45 4.41
CA TYR A 53 -2.09 -4.24 3.27
C TYR A 53 -1.86 -5.74 3.44
N GLU A 54 -0.68 -6.14 3.95
CA GLU A 54 -0.35 -7.57 4.17
C GLU A 54 -1.32 -8.28 5.12
N VAL A 55 -1.80 -7.59 6.15
CA VAL A 55 -2.79 -8.16 7.07
C VAL A 55 -4.21 -8.13 6.52
N GLY A 56 -4.42 -7.49 5.35
CA GLY A 56 -5.70 -7.45 4.64
C GLY A 56 -6.50 -6.16 4.83
N MET A 57 -5.88 -5.04 5.22
CA MET A 57 -6.59 -3.75 5.21
C MET A 57 -6.91 -3.31 3.78
N MET A 58 -8.17 -2.96 3.51
CA MET A 58 -8.63 -2.56 2.18
C MET A 58 -9.68 -1.44 2.25
N LYS A 59 -9.72 -0.59 1.21
CA LYS A 59 -10.64 0.57 1.11
C LYS A 59 -12.09 0.11 0.91
N GLY A 60 -12.32 -0.91 0.09
CA GLY A 60 -13.63 -1.53 -0.13
C GLY A 60 -13.78 -2.74 0.79
N GLY A 61 -14.78 -2.73 1.68
CA GLY A 61 -15.03 -3.80 2.65
C GLY A 61 -15.57 -5.11 2.05
N ILE A 62 -15.19 -5.45 0.83
CA ILE A 62 -15.68 -6.65 0.14
C ILE A 62 -14.91 -7.84 0.70
N ARG A 63 -15.58 -8.56 1.59
CA ARG A 63 -15.15 -9.87 2.05
C ARG A 63 -15.04 -10.78 0.84
N LYS A 64 -13.82 -11.20 0.52
CA LYS A 64 -13.62 -12.41 -0.29
C LYS A 64 -13.97 -13.59 0.60
N ASP A 65 -15.27 -13.88 0.70
CA ASP A 65 -15.73 -15.09 1.35
C ASP A 65 -15.05 -16.26 0.63
N ARG A 66 -14.45 -17.17 1.40
CA ARG A 66 -13.62 -18.25 0.87
C ARG A 66 -14.50 -19.35 0.28
N ARG A 67 -15.30 -19.06 -0.75
CA ARG A 67 -16.02 -20.02 -1.61
C ARG A 67 -16.68 -19.27 -2.78
N GLY A 68 -16.08 -19.37 -3.97
CA GLY A 68 -16.77 -19.21 -5.25
C GLY A 68 -16.94 -17.80 -5.81
N GLY A 69 -16.28 -17.54 -6.95
CA GLY A 69 -16.88 -16.86 -8.11
C GLY A 69 -17.13 -15.35 -8.11
N ALA A 70 -16.69 -14.73 -9.20
CA ALA A 70 -17.13 -13.47 -9.79
C ALA A 70 -16.49 -12.14 -9.33
N SER A 71 -15.92 -11.52 -10.36
CA SER A 71 -15.31 -10.21 -10.54
C SER A 71 -16.28 -9.04 -10.43
N VAL A 72 -15.83 -7.93 -9.87
CA VAL A 72 -16.18 -6.59 -10.36
C VAL A 72 -14.90 -5.75 -10.44
N GLU A 73 -14.50 -5.43 -11.67
CA GLU A 73 -13.61 -4.31 -11.93
C GLU A 73 -14.39 -3.02 -11.67
N GLU A 74 -13.79 -2.08 -10.95
CA GLU A 74 -14.08 -0.67 -11.13
C GLU A 74 -12.77 0.12 -11.03
N THR A 75 -12.42 0.66 -12.20
CA THR A 75 -11.29 1.49 -12.56
C THR A 75 -10.96 2.59 -11.56
N ASP A 76 -9.69 2.69 -11.16
CA ASP A 76 -9.04 4.01 -11.08
C ASP A 76 -7.66 3.93 -11.73
N GLN A 77 -7.59 4.62 -12.86
CA GLN A 77 -6.53 4.63 -13.84
C GLN A 77 -5.47 5.63 -13.40
N SER A 78 -4.29 5.17 -12.96
CA SER A 78 -3.01 5.89 -13.13
C SER A 78 -1.84 5.21 -12.40
N HIS A 79 -1.36 4.08 -12.91
CA HIS A 79 0.07 3.72 -12.75
C HIS A 79 0.59 3.32 -14.13
N LEU A 80 0.89 4.33 -14.95
CA LEU A 80 1.52 4.14 -16.24
C LEU A 80 3.00 3.78 -16.01
N ALA A 81 3.42 2.74 -16.73
CA ALA A 81 4.73 2.13 -16.72
C ALA A 81 5.87 3.11 -17.04
N THR A 82 7.02 2.95 -16.39
CA THR A 82 8.31 3.23 -17.04
C THR A 82 9.41 2.36 -16.43
N ALA A 83 9.61 1.17 -16.98
CA ALA A 83 10.88 0.46 -16.89
C ALA A 83 11.41 0.29 -18.33
N GLY A 84 12.36 1.16 -18.67
CA GLY A 84 12.92 1.29 -20.01
C GLY A 84 13.70 0.07 -20.46
N SER A 85 13.61 -0.19 -21.76
CA SER A 85 14.47 -1.12 -22.49
C SER A 85 15.06 -0.42 -23.71
N THR A 86 16.36 -0.68 -23.91
CA THR A 86 17.18 -0.59 -25.15
C THR A 86 17.59 0.77 -25.74
N SER A 87 18.88 1.07 -25.52
CA SER A 87 19.97 1.20 -26.50
C SER A 87 19.87 2.12 -27.73
N SER A 88 20.91 2.98 -27.82
CA SER A 88 21.66 3.42 -29.02
C SER A 88 21.03 4.46 -29.96
N HIS A 89 21.56 5.70 -29.93
CA HIS A 89 22.00 6.39 -31.15
C HIS A 89 22.93 7.59 -30.84
N SER A 90 24.05 7.66 -31.58
CA SER A 90 25.04 8.76 -31.64
C SER A 90 24.43 10.09 -32.11
N LEU A 91 24.94 11.24 -31.64
CA LEU A 91 25.71 12.24 -32.42
C LEU A 91 25.97 13.57 -31.65
N GLN A 92 27.09 14.20 -32.01
CA GLN A 92 27.44 15.65 -31.92
C GLN A 92 28.09 16.21 -30.65
N LYS A 93 29.42 16.06 -30.56
CA LYS A 93 30.37 17.16 -30.82
C LYS A 93 31.80 16.65 -30.98
#